data_AF-A0A645H8F9-F1
#
_entry.id   AF-A0A645H8F9-F1
#
_cell.length_a   1.000
_cell.length_b   1.000
_cell.length_c   1.000
_cell.angle_alpha   90.00
_cell.angle_beta   90.00
_cell.angle_gamma   90.00
#
_symmetry.space_group_name_H-M   'P 1'
#
loop_
_entity.id
_entity.type
_entity.pdbx_description
1 polymer ?
#
loop_
_entity_poly.entity_id
_entity_poly.type
_entity_poly.pdbx_seq_one_letter_code
_entity_poly.pdbx_strand_id
1 'polypeptide(L)'
;MTVNIEGQNVTGSGSGNLFDTFAKLLLALDGETSYKTAEADSAGNVTVTTNSLDLSALIDELSANLETVTVAQARLGARMDTVDSVSDRLDDAYTAYTALMTDNEGIDTAAAATELSSAEYTYEAALAVGAKVISKTLIDYIA
;
A
#
# COMPACT_ATOMS: atom_id res chain seq x y z
N MET A 1 -20.90 -6.26 -0.94
CA MET A 1 -19.66 -5.93 -0.23
C MET A 1 -20.05 -5.42 1.13
N THR A 2 -19.78 -6.19 2.18
CA THR A 2 -20.02 -5.79 3.57
C THR A 2 -19.03 -4.68 3.90
N VAL A 3 -19.50 -3.44 3.75
CA VAL A 3 -18.76 -2.25 4.17
C VAL A 3 -18.65 -2.30 5.69
N ASN A 4 -17.41 -2.23 6.20
CA ASN A 4 -17.03 -1.94 7.58
C ASN A 4 -18.06 -2.29 8.68
N ILE A 5 -18.07 -3.55 9.11
CA ILE A 5 -19.01 -4.06 10.13
C ILE A 5 -18.64 -3.50 11.51
N GLU A 6 -17.35 -3.31 11.77
CA GLU A 6 -16.81 -2.71 12.99
C GLU A 6 -17.17 -1.22 13.12
N GLY A 7 -17.08 -0.45 12.03
CA GLY A 7 -17.46 0.97 12.02
C GLY A 7 -18.97 1.19 12.19
N GLN A 8 -19.80 0.29 11.66
CA GLN A 8 -21.24 0.32 11.90
C GLN A 8 -21.58 0.08 13.38
N ASN A 9 -20.78 -0.72 14.08
CA ASN A 9 -21.01 -1.02 15.49
C ASN A 9 -20.68 0.16 16.42
N VAL A 10 -19.73 1.01 16.02
CA VAL A 10 -19.23 2.12 16.86
C VAL A 10 -19.81 3.48 16.45
N THR A 11 -20.00 3.75 15.15
CA THR A 11 -20.47 5.05 14.63
C THR A 11 -21.65 4.91 13.65
N GLY A 12 -22.22 3.73 13.51
CA GLY A 12 -23.32 3.45 12.56
C GLY A 12 -24.69 3.82 13.09
N SER A 13 -25.72 3.40 12.35
CA SER A 13 -27.13 3.58 12.72
C SER A 13 -27.69 2.27 13.32
N GLY A 14 -27.85 2.24 14.64
CA GLY A 14 -28.32 1.10 15.44
C GLY A 14 -28.40 1.45 16.93
N SER A 15 -28.78 0.50 17.79
CA SER A 15 -28.77 0.69 19.26
C SER A 15 -27.40 0.31 19.84
N GLY A 16 -26.84 1.14 20.72
CA GLY A 16 -25.63 0.87 21.50
C GLY A 16 -24.29 1.30 20.90
N ASN A 17 -24.33 2.05 19.79
CA ASN A 17 -23.14 2.73 19.26
C ASN A 17 -22.80 4.01 20.06
N LEU A 18 -21.64 4.62 19.79
CA LEU A 18 -21.22 5.86 20.46
C LEU A 18 -22.22 6.99 20.28
N PHE A 19 -22.77 7.16 19.08
CA PHE A 19 -23.68 8.26 18.79
C PHE A 19 -25.01 8.13 19.52
N ASP A 20 -25.51 6.91 19.68
CA ASP A 20 -26.68 6.57 20.49
C ASP A 20 -26.38 6.78 21.98
N THR A 21 -25.21 6.33 22.45
CA THR A 21 -24.78 6.54 23.85
C THR A 21 -24.64 8.02 24.19
N PHE A 22 -24.03 8.82 23.30
CA PHE A 22 -23.93 10.27 23.46
C PHE A 22 -25.28 10.97 23.39
N ALA A 23 -26.18 10.53 22.51
CA ALA A 23 -27.53 11.07 22.44
C ALA A 23 -28.32 10.79 23.72
N LYS A 24 -28.22 9.58 24.27
CA LYS A 24 -28.81 9.24 25.58
C LYS A 24 -28.16 10.01 26.72
N LEU A 25 -26.83 10.20 26.71
CA LEU A 25 -26.14 10.97 27.75
C LEU A 25 -26.57 12.44 27.75
N LEU A 26 -26.74 13.02 26.55
CA LEU A 26 -27.25 14.39 26.41
C LEU A 26 -28.68 14.51 26.96
N LEU A 27 -29.53 13.52 26.69
CA LEU A 27 -30.90 13.46 27.21
C LEU A 27 -30.92 13.33 28.75
N ALA A 28 -30.06 12.47 29.32
CA ALA A 28 -29.90 12.36 30.77
C ALA A 28 -29.42 13.66 31.41
N LEU A 29 -28.51 14.38 30.74
CA LEU A 29 -27.97 15.65 31.23
C LEU A 29 -29.00 16.79 31.17
N ASP A 30 -29.95 16.74 30.23
CA ASP A 30 -31.08 17.67 30.12
C ASP A 30 -32.17 17.41 31.20
N GLY A 31 -31.98 16.38 32.03
CA GLY A 31 -32.87 16.04 33.15
C GLY A 31 -33.98 15.05 32.81
N GLU A 32 -33.96 14.47 31.61
CA GLU A 32 -34.90 13.45 31.20
C GLU A 32 -34.53 12.07 31.76
N THR A 33 -35.51 11.40 32.38
CA THR A 33 -35.30 10.10 33.02
C THR A 33 -35.59 8.92 32.09
N SER A 34 -36.04 9.19 30.85
CA SER A 34 -36.45 8.14 29.93
C SER A 34 -36.11 8.45 28.47
N TYR A 35 -35.63 7.45 27.75
CA TYR A 35 -35.42 7.50 26.29
C TYR A 35 -36.41 6.57 25.61
N LYS A 36 -36.81 6.95 24.41
CA LYS A 36 -37.74 6.17 23.59
C LYS A 36 -36.96 5.54 22.45
N THR A 37 -36.87 4.21 22.45
CA THR A 37 -36.42 3.47 21.27
C THR A 37 -37.62 3.11 20.44
N ALA A 38 -37.48 3.20 19.12
CA ALA A 38 -38.49 2.80 18.17
C ALA A 38 -37.91 1.63 17.36
N GLU A 39 -38.36 0.42 17.64
CA GLU A 39 -38.08 -0.73 16.77
C GLU A 39 -39.27 -0.93 15.84
N ALA A 40 -39.00 -0.91 14.53
CA ALA A 40 -39.96 -1.24 13.50
C ALA A 40 -39.78 -2.72 13.11
N ASP A 41 -40.84 -3.53 13.22
CA ASP A 41 -40.84 -4.86 12.64
C ASP A 41 -40.90 -4.79 11.10
N SER A 42 -40.58 -5.91 10.42
CA SER A 42 -40.66 -6.01 8.95
C SER A 42 -42.08 -5.87 8.38
N ALA A 43 -43.10 -5.60 9.21
CA ALA A 43 -44.49 -5.37 8.83
C ALA A 43 -44.96 -3.92 9.09
N GLY A 44 -44.07 -3.03 9.54
CA GLY A 44 -44.35 -1.59 9.67
C GLY A 44 -44.99 -1.16 10.99
N ASN A 45 -45.04 -2.03 12.00
CA ASN A 45 -45.47 -1.64 13.35
C ASN A 45 -44.28 -1.11 14.15
N VAL A 46 -44.38 0.15 14.61
CA VAL A 46 -43.36 0.82 15.43
C VAL A 46 -43.70 0.64 16.91
N THR A 47 -42.93 -0.21 17.60
CA THR A 47 -43.05 -0.36 19.05
C THR A 47 -42.13 0.64 19.73
N VAL A 48 -42.72 1.60 20.44
CA VAL A 48 -41.97 2.61 21.20
C VAL A 48 -41.81 2.14 22.63
N THR A 49 -40.63 1.63 22.97
CA THR A 49 -40.30 1.21 24.33
C THR A 49 -39.73 2.40 25.10
N THR A 50 -40.31 2.68 26.27
CA THR A 50 -39.80 3.71 27.18
C THR A 50 -38.80 3.05 28.13
N ASN A 51 -37.52 3.36 27.96
CA ASN A 51 -36.44 2.80 28.76
C ASN A 51 -35.94 3.86 29.75
N SER A 52 -35.59 3.44 30.96
CA SER A 52 -35.00 4.30 31.98
C SER A 52 -33.56 4.64 31.60
N LEU A 53 -33.15 5.90 31.78
CA LEU A 53 -31.73 6.26 31.68
C LEU A 53 -31.05 5.96 33.03
N ASP A 54 -30.07 5.07 33.00
CA ASP A 54 -29.13 4.90 34.11
C ASP A 54 -27.76 5.44 33.69
N LEU A 55 -27.36 6.55 34.31
CA LEU A 55 -26.12 7.25 33.99
C LEU A 55 -24.89 6.33 34.17
N SER A 56 -24.92 5.41 35.14
CA SER A 56 -23.81 4.48 35.36
C SER A 56 -23.66 3.53 34.16
N ALA A 57 -24.78 2.96 33.70
CA ALA A 57 -24.78 2.04 32.57
C ALA A 57 -24.35 2.73 31.25
N LEU A 58 -24.76 4.00 31.05
CA LEU A 58 -24.33 4.79 29.89
C LEU A 58 -22.83 5.09 29.90
N ILE A 59 -22.24 5.33 31.08
CA ILE A 59 -20.79 5.56 31.22
C ILE A 59 -20.01 4.28 30.94
N ASP A 60 -20.52 3.12 31.39
CA ASP A 60 -19.91 1.82 31.09
C ASP A 60 -19.98 1.50 29.58
N GLU A 61 -21.11 1.78 28.94
CA GLU A 61 -21.30 1.62 27.49
C GLU A 61 -20.38 2.55 26.68
N LEU A 62 -20.22 3.80 27.11
CA LEU A 62 -19.28 4.75 26.53
C LEU A 62 -17.84 4.24 26.65
N SER A 63 -17.47 3.70 27.81
CA SER A 63 -16.13 3.17 28.07
C SER A 63 -15.81 1.96 27.17
N ALA A 64 -16.76 1.04 27.00
CA ALA A 64 -16.61 -0.13 26.12
C ALA A 64 -16.47 0.27 24.64
N ASN A 65 -17.25 1.26 24.20
CA ASN A 65 -17.15 1.78 22.86
C ASN A 65 -15.83 2.55 22.62
N LEU A 66 -15.33 3.30 23.60
CA LEU A 66 -14.03 3.97 23.54
C LEU A 66 -12.86 2.97 23.44
N GLU A 67 -12.92 1.88 24.18
CA GLU A 67 -11.95 0.78 24.06
C GLU A 67 -11.93 0.22 22.63
N THR A 68 -13.10 0.01 22.04
CA THR A 68 -13.22 -0.47 20.65
C THR A 68 -12.58 0.49 19.65
N VAL A 69 -12.78 1.81 19.82
CA VAL A 69 -12.12 2.83 18.98
C VAL A 69 -10.61 2.78 19.15
N THR A 70 -10.13 2.66 20.39
CA THR A 70 -8.69 2.62 20.71
C THR A 70 -8.02 1.41 20.07
N VAL A 71 -8.67 0.24 20.13
CA VAL A 71 -8.22 -0.98 19.45
C VAL A 71 -8.19 -0.80 17.93
N ALA A 72 -9.21 -0.17 17.35
CA ALA A 72 -9.23 0.12 15.91
C ALA A 72 -8.11 1.07 15.50
N GLN A 73 -7.83 2.11 16.30
CA GLN A 73 -6.73 3.04 16.08
C GLN A 73 -5.37 2.35 16.19
N ALA A 74 -5.18 1.48 17.19
CA ALA A 74 -3.96 0.69 17.33
C ALA A 74 -3.72 -0.24 16.13
N ARG A 75 -4.79 -0.89 15.63
CA ARG A 75 -4.72 -1.72 14.41
C ARG A 75 -4.39 -0.90 13.16
N LEU A 76 -4.91 0.32 13.06
CA LEU A 76 -4.55 1.22 11.97
C LEU A 76 -3.08 1.63 12.06
N GLY A 77 -2.60 1.98 13.25
CA GLY A 77 -1.18 2.31 13.49
C GLY A 77 -0.25 1.17 13.11
N ALA A 78 -0.55 -0.07 13.50
CA ALA A 78 0.25 -1.24 13.11
C ALA A 78 0.27 -1.47 11.58
N ARG A 79 -0.83 -1.17 10.88
CA ARG A 79 -0.89 -1.25 9.42
C ARG A 79 -0.08 -0.13 8.76
N MET A 80 -0.12 1.08 9.32
CA MET A 80 0.71 2.20 8.85
C MET A 80 2.20 1.87 8.99
N ASP A 81 2.63 1.35 10.15
CA ASP A 81 4.01 0.90 10.39
C ASP A 81 4.46 -0.19 9.39
N THR A 82 3.56 -1.12 9.07
CA THR A 82 3.83 -2.13 8.04
C THR A 82 3.97 -1.50 6.65
N VAL A 83 3.15 -0.50 6.31
CA VAL A 83 3.25 0.19 5.01
C VAL A 83 4.54 0.98 4.92
N ASP A 84 4.91 1.72 5.97
CA ASP A 84 6.14 2.51 6.01
C ASP A 84 7.37 1.59 5.89
N SER A 85 7.42 0.51 6.65
CA SER A 85 8.53 -0.45 6.55
C SER A 85 8.62 -1.16 5.20
N VAL A 86 7.50 -1.41 4.51
CA VAL A 86 7.50 -1.94 3.15
C VAL A 86 7.96 -0.88 2.14
N SER A 87 7.60 0.39 2.35
CA SER A 87 8.06 1.50 1.52
C SER A 87 9.58 1.65 1.60
N ASP A 88 10.14 1.68 2.81
CA ASP A 88 11.59 1.78 3.03
C ASP A 88 12.33 0.63 2.34
N ARG A 89 11.82 -0.61 2.47
CA ARG A 89 12.40 -1.78 1.81
C ARG A 89 12.30 -1.72 0.29
N LEU A 90 11.27 -1.10 -0.25
CA LEU A 90 11.11 -0.92 -1.70
C LEU A 90 12.11 0.11 -2.23
N ASP A 91 12.35 1.19 -1.50
CA ASP A 91 13.33 2.22 -1.86
C ASP A 91 14.78 1.66 -1.80
N ASP A 92 15.09 0.86 -0.78
CA ASP A 92 16.34 0.13 -0.68
C ASP A 92 16.51 -0.85 -1.85
N ALA A 93 15.46 -1.62 -2.15
CA ALA A 93 15.48 -2.56 -3.27
C ALA A 93 15.65 -1.83 -4.61
N TYR A 94 14.98 -0.70 -4.81
CA TYR A 94 15.11 0.12 -6.00
C TYR A 94 16.54 0.60 -6.20
N THR A 95 17.18 1.10 -5.13
CA THR A 95 18.58 1.53 -5.16
C THR A 95 19.52 0.37 -5.48
N ALA A 96 19.33 -0.77 -4.82
CA ALA A 96 20.14 -1.97 -5.04
C ALA A 96 19.99 -2.52 -6.46
N TYR A 97 18.77 -2.59 -7.00
CA TYR A 97 18.54 -3.04 -8.37
C TYR A 97 19.07 -2.06 -9.39
N THR A 98 18.96 -0.75 -9.14
CA THR A 98 19.55 0.28 -10.02
C THR A 98 21.07 0.15 -10.05
N ALA A 99 21.71 -0.10 -8.90
CA ALA A 99 23.14 -0.37 -8.82
C ALA A 99 23.51 -1.66 -9.57
N LEU A 100 22.81 -2.77 -9.35
CA LEU A 100 23.06 -4.03 -10.05
C LEU A 100 22.82 -3.94 -11.56
N MET A 101 21.83 -3.16 -11.99
CA MET A 101 21.58 -2.90 -13.41
C MET A 101 22.73 -2.07 -13.98
N THR A 102 23.17 -1.03 -13.27
CA THR A 102 24.32 -0.21 -13.66
C THR A 102 25.60 -1.04 -13.68
N ASP A 103 25.80 -2.00 -12.79
CA ASP A 103 26.99 -2.85 -12.78
C ASP A 103 26.96 -3.88 -13.93
N ASN A 104 25.78 -4.40 -14.29
CA ASN A 104 25.64 -5.36 -15.40
C ASN A 104 25.63 -4.70 -16.78
N GLU A 105 24.99 -3.55 -16.92
CA GLU A 105 24.85 -2.80 -18.19
C GLU A 105 25.88 -1.67 -18.33
N GLY A 106 26.59 -1.35 -17.25
CA GLY A 106 27.63 -0.33 -17.21
C GLY A 106 28.86 -0.78 -17.98
N ILE A 107 28.85 -0.50 -19.27
CA ILE A 107 30.04 -0.55 -20.09
C ILE A 107 30.78 0.78 -19.87
N ASP A 108 32.05 0.71 -19.44
CA ASP A 108 32.93 1.87 -19.51
C ASP A 108 33.08 2.25 -20.99
N THR A 109 32.38 3.32 -21.38
CA THR A 109 32.32 3.76 -22.77
C THR A 109 33.70 4.12 -23.33
N ALA A 110 34.64 4.54 -22.49
CA ALA A 110 36.01 4.82 -22.92
C ALA A 110 36.80 3.53 -23.20
N ALA A 111 36.66 2.52 -22.33
CA ALA A 111 37.30 1.22 -22.52
C ALA A 111 36.71 0.48 -23.73
N ALA A 112 35.37 0.44 -23.85
CA ALA A 112 34.70 -0.21 -24.96
C ALA A 112 34.95 0.49 -26.31
N ALA A 113 35.03 1.82 -26.35
CA ALA A 113 35.42 2.54 -27.57
C ALA A 113 36.86 2.22 -27.98
N THR A 114 37.77 2.09 -27.01
CA THR A 114 39.17 1.72 -27.27
C THR A 114 39.27 0.29 -27.81
N GLU A 115 38.56 -0.65 -27.22
CA GLU A 115 38.55 -2.05 -27.66
C GLU A 115 37.88 -2.20 -29.04
N LEU A 116 36.79 -1.49 -29.29
CA LEU A 116 36.14 -1.42 -30.60
C LEU A 116 37.10 -0.87 -31.66
N SER A 117 37.77 0.26 -31.39
CA SER A 117 38.72 0.85 -32.33
C SER A 117 39.90 -0.09 -32.61
N SER A 118 40.41 -0.79 -31.59
CA SER A 118 41.45 -1.81 -31.77
C SER A 118 40.98 -3.00 -32.64
N ALA A 119 39.73 -3.44 -32.45
CA ALA A 119 39.13 -4.49 -33.25
C ALA A 119 38.93 -4.05 -34.71
N GLU A 120 38.49 -2.81 -34.95
CA GLU A 120 38.36 -2.22 -36.28
C GLU A 120 39.72 -2.16 -37.00
N TYR A 121 40.76 -1.65 -36.34
CA TYR A 121 42.11 -1.63 -36.92
C TYR A 121 42.61 -3.03 -37.27
N THR A 122 42.36 -4.01 -36.41
CA THR A 122 42.75 -5.41 -36.65
C THR A 122 41.96 -6.01 -37.83
N TYR A 123 40.66 -5.71 -37.92
CA TYR A 123 39.81 -6.17 -39.00
C TYR A 123 40.22 -5.57 -40.36
N GLU A 124 40.47 -4.26 -40.41
CA GLU A 124 40.97 -3.59 -41.62
C GLU A 124 42.33 -4.15 -42.05
N ALA A 125 43.24 -4.40 -41.09
CA ALA A 125 44.52 -5.03 -41.37
C ALA A 125 44.33 -6.45 -41.92
N ALA A 126 43.45 -7.26 -41.33
CA ALA A 126 43.15 -8.61 -41.82
C ALA A 126 42.53 -8.60 -43.22
N LEU A 127 41.63 -7.65 -43.51
CA LEU A 127 41.03 -7.46 -44.84
C LEU A 127 42.08 -7.07 -45.87
N ALA A 128 42.95 -6.11 -45.56
CA ALA A 128 44.02 -5.66 -46.44
C ALA A 128 45.03 -6.78 -46.74
N VAL A 129 45.39 -7.56 -45.72
CA VAL A 129 46.26 -8.74 -45.87
C VAL A 129 45.57 -9.81 -46.71
N GLY A 130 44.29 -10.12 -46.44
CA GLY A 130 43.50 -11.08 -47.22
C GLY A 130 43.40 -10.69 -48.70
N ALA A 131 43.09 -9.42 -49.00
CA ALA A 131 43.04 -8.90 -50.36
C ALA A 131 44.42 -8.96 -51.06
N LYS A 132 45.51 -8.69 -50.33
CA LYS A 132 46.88 -8.77 -50.86
C LYS A 132 47.34 -10.22 -51.09
N VAL A 133 46.93 -11.15 -50.25
CA VAL A 133 47.22 -12.59 -50.42
C VAL A 133 46.44 -13.12 -51.63
N ILE A 134 45.14 -12.85 -51.75
CA ILE A 134 44.30 -13.30 -52.87
C ILE A 134 44.81 -12.76 -54.21
N SER A 135 45.17 -11.48 -54.28
CA SER A 135 45.73 -10.88 -55.50
C SER A 135 47.09 -11.50 -55.86
N LYS A 136 47.95 -11.78 -54.88
CA LYS A 136 49.24 -12.42 -55.13
C LYS A 136 49.08 -13.87 -55.61
N THR A 137 48.18 -14.66 -55.02
CA THR A 137 47.93 -16.06 -55.43
C THR A 137 47.27 -16.17 -56.80
N LEU A 138 46.43 -15.20 -57.19
CA LEU A 138 45.84 -15.17 -58.53
C LEU A 138 46.87 -14.84 -59.61
N ILE A 139 47.80 -13.93 -59.33
CA ILE A 139 48.92 -13.63 -60.24
C ILE A 139 49.85 -14.85 -60.36
N ASP A 140 50.12 -15.55 -59.26
CA ASP A 140 50.95 -16.77 -59.22
C ASP A 140 50.29 -17.98 -59.90
N TYR A 141 48.97 -17.95 -60.14
CA TYR A 141 48.24 -18.99 -60.88
C TYR A 141 48.16 -18.72 -62.40
N ILE A 142 48.38 -17.46 -62.83
CA ILE A 142 48.33 -17.05 -64.25
C ILE A 142 49.73 -17.00 -64.87
N ALA A 143 50.79 -16.79 -64.09
CA ALA A 143 52.18 -16.83 -64.53
C ALA A 143 52.71 -18.27 -64.61
#